data_AF-A0A2G6L3L5-F1
#
_entry.id   AF-A0A2G6L3L5-F1
#
_cell.length_a   1.000
_cell.length_b   1.000
_cell.length_c   1.000
_cell.angle_alpha   90.00
_cell.angle_beta   90.00
_cell.angle_gamma   90.00
#
_symmetry.space_group_name_H-M   'P 1'
#
loop_
_entity.id
_entity.type
_entity.pdbx_description
1 polymer ?
#
loop_
_entity_poly.entity_id
_entity_poly.type
_entity_poly.pdbx_seq_one_letter_code
_entity_poly.pdbx_strand_id
1 'polypeptide(L)'
;MAGFLVGGALFTWVLCGALNGLIEFAAINHWVDRVKAFVAMVAGVLLIGVLMAWLALYGFPESTLAAEHLTPDEITTASQSSCMVNLFVALGYCSFQLRRFWD
;
A
#
# COMPACT_ATOMS: atom_id res chain seq x y z
N MET A 1 -11.56 6.16 -13.98
CA MET A 1 -10.15 6.29 -13.53
C MET A 1 -10.01 6.78 -12.09
N ALA A 2 -10.49 7.98 -11.73
CA ALA A 2 -10.25 8.56 -10.40
C ALA A 2 -10.71 7.67 -9.22
N GLY A 3 -11.87 7.01 -9.33
CA GLY A 3 -12.36 6.11 -8.28
C GLY A 3 -11.45 4.90 -8.02
N PHE A 4 -10.77 4.38 -9.05
CA PHE A 4 -9.83 3.27 -8.89
C PHE A 4 -8.53 3.72 -8.20
N LEU A 5 -8.01 4.88 -8.61
CA LEU A 5 -6.83 5.49 -8.00
C LEU A 5 -7.06 5.82 -6.53
N VAL A 6 -8.19 6.49 -6.23
CA VAL A 6 -8.57 6.88 -4.87
C VAL A 6 -8.90 5.64 -4.03
N GLY A 7 -9.63 4.67 -4.59
CA GLY A 7 -9.95 3.41 -3.92
C GLY A 7 -8.70 2.62 -3.54
N GLY A 8 -7.74 2.48 -4.46
CA GLY A 8 -6.47 1.81 -4.20
C GLY A 8 -5.65 2.54 -3.12
N ALA A 9 -5.58 3.87 -3.19
CA ALA A 9 -4.87 4.67 -2.20
C ALA A 9 -5.50 4.55 -0.80
N LEU A 10 -6.84 4.59 -0.70
CA LEU A 10 -7.56 4.39 0.55
C LEU A 10 -7.33 2.98 1.11
N PHE A 11 -7.34 1.97 0.26
CA PHE A 11 -7.10 0.59 0.68
C PHE A 11 -5.67 0.42 1.21
N THR A 12 -4.67 0.98 0.50
CA THR A 12 -3.28 1.03 0.94
C THR A 12 -3.16 1.72 2.31
N TRP A 13 -3.84 2.85 2.49
CA TRP A 13 -3.84 3.59 3.75
C TRP A 13 -4.44 2.78 4.91
N VAL A 14 -5.58 2.10 4.69
CA VAL A 14 -6.21 1.23 5.69
C VAL A 14 -5.31 0.05 6.06
N LEU A 15 -4.70 -0.61 5.07
CA LEU A 15 -3.78 -1.72 5.31
C LEU A 15 -2.54 -1.29 6.11
N CYS A 16 -1.95 -0.14 5.76
CA CYS A 16 -0.84 0.43 6.51
C CYS A 16 -1.25 0.79 7.95
N GLY A 17 -2.45 1.36 8.14
CA GLY A 17 -3.00 1.64 9.48
C GLY A 17 -3.20 0.38 10.32
N ALA A 18 -3.72 -0.69 9.72
CA ALA A 18 -3.90 -1.98 10.37
C ALA A 18 -2.57 -2.63 10.76
N LEU A 19 -1.57 -2.59 9.86
CA LEU A 19 -0.21 -3.05 10.14
C LEU A 19 0.39 -2.32 11.33
N ASN A 20 0.21 -1.00 11.39
CA ASN A 20 0.69 -0.20 12.51
C ASN A 20 0.02 -0.58 13.84
N GLY A 21 -1.31 -0.77 13.85
CA GLY A 21 -2.02 -1.25 15.02
C GLY A 21 -1.52 -2.63 15.49
N LEU A 22 -1.22 -3.53 14.56
CA LEU A 22 -0.69 -4.86 14.86
C LEU A 22 0.71 -4.80 15.49
N ILE A 23 1.59 -3.94 14.97
CA ILE A 23 2.95 -3.76 15.50
C ILE A 23 2.94 -3.08 16.86
N GLU A 24 2.09 -2.07 17.07
CA GLU A 24 1.90 -1.45 18.37
C GLU A 24 1.38 -2.46 19.40
N PHE A 25 0.39 -3.27 19.03
CA PHE A 25 -0.12 -4.33 19.90
C PHE A 25 0.97 -5.35 20.27
N ALA A 26 1.80 -5.76 19.31
CA ALA A 26 2.91 -6.67 19.57
C ALA A 26 3.99 -6.02 20.46
N ALA A 27 4.23 -4.72 20.31
CA ALA A 27 5.18 -3.97 21.14
C ALA A 27 4.68 -3.82 22.59
N ILE A 28 3.38 -3.51 22.80
CA ILE A 28 2.77 -3.40 24.14
C ILE A 28 2.85 -4.73 24.91
N ASN A 29 2.68 -5.85 24.21
CA ASN A 29 2.80 -7.19 24.80
C ASN A 29 4.25 -7.68 24.95
N HIS A 30 5.25 -6.84 24.66
CA HIS A 30 6.67 -7.18 24.69
C HIS A 30 7.05 -8.37 23.78
N TRP A 31 6.28 -8.63 22.72
CA TRP A 31 6.58 -9.72 21.77
C TRP A 31 7.70 -9.35 20.81
N VAL A 32 7.97 -8.04 20.63
CA VAL A 32 8.87 -7.52 19.61
C VAL A 32 9.70 -6.36 20.16
N ASP A 33 11.02 -6.44 19.99
CA ASP A 33 11.95 -5.34 20.31
C ASP A 33 11.79 -4.17 19.33
N ARG A 34 12.21 -2.96 19.73
CA ARG A 34 12.12 -1.73 18.91
C ARG A 34 12.66 -1.91 17.47
N VAL A 35 13.81 -2.56 17.34
CA VAL A 35 14.46 -2.82 16.03
C VAL A 35 13.63 -3.80 15.20
N LYS A 36 13.13 -4.87 15.81
CA LYS A 36 12.31 -5.87 15.11
C LYS A 36 10.96 -5.28 14.70
N ALA A 37 10.37 -4.41 15.52
CA ALA A 37 9.12 -3.71 15.20
C ALA A 37 9.31 -2.77 13.99
N PHE A 38 10.42 -2.04 13.95
CA PHE A 38 10.78 -1.21 12.81
C PHE A 38 10.98 -2.04 11.52
N VAL A 39 11.76 -3.12 11.58
CA VAL A 39 11.99 -4.00 10.42
C VAL A 39 10.70 -4.64 9.94
N ALA A 40 9.85 -5.13 10.86
CA ALA A 40 8.55 -5.70 10.53
C ALA A 40 7.61 -4.66 9.88
N MET A 41 7.65 -3.41 10.33
CA MET A 41 6.89 -2.32 9.75
C MET A 41 7.32 -2.05 8.31
N VAL A 42 8.63 -1.83 8.10
CA VAL A 42 9.15 -1.56 6.75
C VAL A 42 8.85 -2.72 5.80
N ALA A 43 9.08 -3.96 6.24
CA ALA A 43 8.78 -5.14 5.45
C ALA A 43 7.29 -5.25 5.11
N GLY A 44 6.41 -5.00 6.09
CA GLY A 44 4.96 -5.04 5.89
C GLY A 44 4.46 -3.96 4.93
N VAL A 45 4.95 -2.73 5.04
CA VAL A 45 4.59 -1.63 4.13
C VAL A 45 5.06 -1.91 2.71
N LEU A 46 6.27 -2.44 2.53
CA LEU A 46 6.77 -2.87 1.21
C LEU A 46 5.90 -3.98 0.63
N LEU A 47 5.50 -4.96 1.44
CA LEU A 47 4.63 -6.05 1.01
C LEU A 47 3.25 -5.55 0.57
N ILE A 48 2.65 -4.61 1.31
CA ILE A 48 1.40 -3.93 0.92
C ILE A 48 1.59 -3.20 -0.41
N GLY A 49 2.68 -2.45 -0.56
CA GLY A 49 3.00 -1.73 -1.80
C GLY A 49 3.11 -2.66 -3.01
N VAL A 50 3.84 -3.78 -2.87
CA VAL A 50 3.97 -4.79 -3.93
C VAL A 50 2.63 -5.43 -4.27
N LEU A 51 1.82 -5.79 -3.26
CA LEU A 51 0.52 -6.40 -3.46
C LEU A 51 -0.45 -5.47 -4.18
N MET A 52 -0.46 -4.18 -3.80
CA MET A 52 -1.28 -3.16 -4.45
C MET A 52 -0.80 -2.83 -5.86
N ALA A 53 0.51 -2.80 -6.10
CA ALA A 53 1.09 -2.67 -7.44
C ALA A 53 0.72 -3.87 -8.33
N TRP A 54 0.76 -5.09 -7.79
CA TRP A 54 0.36 -6.29 -8.51
C TRP A 54 -1.13 -6.28 -8.86
N LEU A 55 -1.99 -5.89 -7.91
CA LEU A 55 -3.43 -5.71 -8.18
C LEU A 55 -3.68 -4.62 -9.23
N ALA A 56 -2.91 -3.53 -9.22
CA ALA A 56 -3.04 -2.48 -10.22
C ALA A 56 -2.62 -2.95 -11.62
N LEU A 57 -1.54 -3.73 -11.72
CA LEU A 57 -0.98 -4.19 -12.99
C LEU A 57 -1.70 -5.38 -13.61
N TYR A 58 -2.26 -6.27 -12.79
CA TYR A 58 -2.88 -7.51 -13.28
C TYR A 58 -4.37 -7.62 -12.93
N GLY A 59 -4.77 -7.21 -11.72
CA GLY A 59 -6.17 -7.31 -11.29
C GLY A 59 -7.10 -6.30 -11.96
N PHE A 60 -6.63 -5.06 -12.19
CA PHE A 60 -7.46 -4.02 -12.81
C PHE A 60 -7.68 -4.21 -14.31
N PRO A 61 -6.66 -4.51 -15.14
CA PRO A 61 -6.86 -4.69 -16.59
C PRO A 61 -7.74 -5.89 -16.93
N GLU A 62 -7.69 -6.95 -16.12
CA GLU A 62 -8.54 -8.14 -16.29
C GLU A 62 -9.95 -7.98 -15.70
N SER A 63 -10.23 -6.87 -15.02
CA SER A 63 -11.56 -6.65 -14.44
C SER A 63 -12.60 -6.36 -15.52
N THR A 64 -13.80 -6.94 -15.37
CA THR A 64 -14.95 -6.69 -16.26
C THR A 64 -15.32 -5.21 -16.35
N LEU A 65 -15.16 -4.47 -15.24
CA LEU A 65 -15.36 -3.03 -15.16
C LEU A 65 -14.41 -2.23 -16.06
N ALA A 66 -13.14 -2.64 -16.17
CA ALA A 66 -12.18 -1.97 -17.03
C ALA A 66 -12.42 -2.29 -18.50
N ALA A 67 -12.70 -3.57 -18.81
CA ALA A 67 -12.93 -4.03 -20.17
C ALA A 67 -14.20 -3.44 -20.81
N GLU A 68 -15.25 -3.17 -20.02
CA GLU A 68 -16.52 -2.64 -20.54
C GLU A 68 -16.54 -1.10 -20.71
N HIS A 69 -15.69 -0.35 -19.99
CA HIS A 69 -15.85 1.11 -19.87
C HIS A 69 -14.60 1.93 -20.24
N LEU A 70 -13.45 1.30 -20.51
CA LEU A 70 -12.20 2.00 -20.81
C LEU A 70 -11.53 1.47 -22.07
N THR A 71 -10.82 2.34 -22.77
CA THR A 71 -9.94 1.94 -23.86
C THR A 71 -8.64 1.31 -23.33
N PRO A 72 -7.95 0.46 -24.11
CA PRO A 72 -6.70 -0.18 -23.67
C PRO A 72 -5.61 0.81 -23.20
N ASP A 73 -5.51 1.98 -23.83
CA ASP A 73 -4.55 3.02 -23.46
C ASP A 73 -4.91 3.68 -22.11
N GLU A 74 -6.20 3.88 -21.85
CA GLU A 74 -6.69 4.41 -20.57
C GLU A 74 -6.50 3.40 -19.44
N ILE A 75 -6.69 2.10 -19.70
CA ILE A 75 -6.43 1.02 -18.73
C ILE A 75 -4.95 1.00 -18.35
N THR A 76 -4.06 1.07 -19.35
CA THR A 76 -2.60 1.07 -19.13
C THR A 76 -2.17 2.29 -18.32
N THR A 77 -2.65 3.48 -18.70
CA THR A 77 -2.34 4.74 -18.00
C THR A 77 -2.89 4.74 -16.57
N ALA A 78 -4.11 4.23 -16.35
CA ALA A 78 -4.73 4.12 -15.04
C ALA A 78 -3.97 3.13 -14.13
N SER A 79 -3.55 2.01 -14.69
CA SER A 79 -2.78 0.98 -13.99
C SER A 79 -1.43 1.51 -13.51
N GLN A 80 -0.68 2.16 -14.42
CA GLN A 80 0.63 2.74 -14.11
C GLN A 80 0.52 3.87 -13.07
N SER A 81 -0.43 4.77 -13.24
CA SER A 81 -0.65 5.86 -12.27
C SER A 81 -1.09 5.32 -10.90
N SER A 82 -1.93 4.27 -10.85
CA SER A 82 -2.33 3.63 -9.59
C SER A 82 -1.16 2.96 -8.88
N CYS A 83 -0.30 2.27 -9.64
CA CYS A 83 0.92 1.69 -9.12
C CYS A 83 1.83 2.76 -8.49
N MET A 84 2.08 3.86 -9.21
CA MET A 84 2.89 4.97 -8.69
C MET A 84 2.29 5.57 -7.42
N VAL A 85 0.99 5.85 -7.40
CA VAL A 85 0.32 6.42 -6.22
C VAL A 85 0.42 5.50 -5.02
N ASN A 86 0.13 4.20 -5.17
CA ASN A 86 0.20 3.25 -4.07
C ASN A 86 1.64 3.10 -3.53
N LEU A 87 2.64 3.10 -4.42
CA LEU A 87 4.05 3.07 -4.01
C LEU A 87 4.47 4.36 -3.29
N PHE A 88 4.05 5.54 -3.76
CA PHE A 88 4.33 6.80 -3.07
C PHE A 88 3.66 6.88 -1.70
N VAL A 89 2.42 6.40 -1.57
CA VAL A 89 1.73 6.32 -0.28
C VAL A 89 2.47 5.37 0.66
N ALA A 90 2.89 4.19 0.18
CA ALA A 90 3.67 3.25 0.98
C ALA A 90 5.02 3.85 1.42
N LEU A 91 5.76 4.50 0.51
CA LEU A 91 7.02 5.17 0.83
C LEU A 91 6.84 6.32 1.83
N GLY A 92 5.79 7.13 1.67
CA GLY A 92 5.43 8.18 2.61
C GLY A 92 5.07 7.63 3.98
N TYR A 93 4.45 6.46 4.04
CA TYR A 93 4.17 5.77 5.30
C TYR A 93 5.47 5.26 5.95
N CYS A 94 6.39 4.69 5.17
CA CYS A 94 7.71 4.29 5.66
C CYS A 94 8.49 5.48 6.24
N SER A 95 8.47 6.65 5.59
CA SER A 95 9.18 7.84 6.11
C SER A 95 8.57 8.37 7.41
N PHE A 96 7.24 8.34 7.54
CA PHE A 96 6.55 8.67 8.78
C PHE A 96 6.94 7.71 9.93
N GLN A 97 7.01 6.41 9.65
CA GLN A 97 7.39 5.40 10.64
C GLN A 97 8.88 5.48 11.02
N LEU A 98 9.76 5.75 10.07
CA LEU A 98 11.18 6.03 10.32
C LEU A 98 11.36 7.12 11.37
N ARG A 99 10.62 8.22 11.24
CA ARG A 99 10.65 9.31 12.23
C ARG A 99 10.21 8.85 13.62
N ARG A 100 9.14 8.05 13.70
CA ARG A 100 8.59 7.55 14.97
C ARG A 100 9.52 6.59 15.73
N PHE A 101 10.29 5.77 15.01
CA PHE A 101 11.21 4.82 15.62
C PHE A 101 12.62 5.39 15.86
N TRP A 102 12.95 6.53 15.27
CA TRP A 102 14.23 7.23 15.45
C TRP A 102 14.29 8.08 16.73
N ASP A 103 13.16 8.70 17.13
CA ASP A 103 13.02 9.42 18.42
C ASP A 103 12.76 8.43 19.56
#